data_AF-A0A7S1BSV8-F1
#
_entry.id   AF-A0A7S1BSV8-F1
#
_cell.length_a   1.000
_cell.length_b   1.000
_cell.length_c   1.000
_cell.angle_alpha   90.00
_cell.angle_beta   90.00
_cell.angle_gamma   90.00
#
_symmetry.space_group_name_H-M   'P 1'
#
loop_
_entity.id
_entity.type
_entity.pdbx_description
1 polymer ?
#
loop_
_entity_poly.entity_id
_entity_poly.type
_entity_poly.pdbx_seq_one_letter_code
_entity_poly.pdbx_strand_id
1 'polypeptide(L)'
;MQEAGPPYPRLLYGGPDFLLQEYAGARDADALRAFVRERVALPCSLRDEHWCSAEEEELVRDIRAMSREDLDARIEAMNAAVMQEFEEYEGRMEAASAASELAQDEVRVARSNGDADRLRVAREASEKVSQTLQRVEEELAACMEKEKPLELTMMEEYANTM
;
A
#
# COMPACT_ATOMS: atom_id res chain seq x y z
N MET A 1 -8.94 -13.43 48.70
CA MET A 1 -7.81 -12.60 48.26
C MET A 1 -8.37 -11.65 47.22
N GLN A 2 -8.42 -10.36 47.53
CA GLN A 2 -8.86 -9.34 46.58
C GLN A 2 -7.64 -9.05 45.70
N GLU A 3 -7.70 -9.39 44.41
CA GLU A 3 -6.65 -9.01 43.48
C GLU A 3 -6.64 -7.48 43.39
N ALA A 4 -5.54 -6.88 43.85
CA ALA A 4 -5.32 -5.46 43.66
C ALA A 4 -5.25 -5.21 42.15
N GLY A 5 -6.23 -4.46 41.63
CA GLY A 5 -6.22 -4.03 40.24
C GLY A 5 -4.92 -3.29 39.89
N PRO A 6 -4.53 -3.25 38.60
CA PRO A 6 -3.25 -2.69 38.18
C PRO A 6 -3.11 -1.23 38.65
N PRO A 7 -1.89 -0.79 39.02
CA PRO A 7 -1.66 0.54 39.58
C PRO A 7 -2.03 1.63 38.55
N TYR A 8 -2.91 2.55 38.94
CA TYR A 8 -3.29 3.70 38.12
C TYR A 8 -2.33 4.88 38.34
N PRO A 9 -2.03 5.70 37.32
CA PRO A 9 -2.52 5.62 35.94
C PRO A 9 -1.64 4.72 35.05
N ARG A 10 -2.25 4.11 34.01
CA ARG A 10 -1.56 3.43 32.90
C ARG A 10 -1.74 4.24 31.62
N LEU A 11 -0.71 4.32 30.80
CA LEU A 11 -0.77 4.92 29.47
C LEU A 11 -0.71 3.78 28.44
N LEU A 12 -1.69 3.76 27.53
CA LEU A 12 -1.79 2.74 26.49
C LEU A 12 -1.78 3.44 25.12
N TYR A 13 -1.22 2.79 24.11
CA TYR A 13 -1.15 3.28 22.72
C TYR A 13 -1.46 2.12 21.74
N GLY A 14 -2.08 2.42 20.59
CA GLY A 14 -2.44 1.41 19.59
C GLY A 14 -3.37 1.94 18.52
N GLY A 15 -3.70 1.10 17.54
CA GLY A 15 -4.56 1.43 16.39
C GLY A 15 -6.04 1.07 16.59
N PRO A 16 -6.90 1.32 15.57
CA PRO A 16 -8.34 1.04 15.60
C PRO A 16 -8.71 -0.44 15.79
N ASP A 17 -7.74 -1.35 15.65
CA ASP A 17 -7.92 -2.80 15.77
C ASP A 17 -7.96 -3.29 17.23
N PHE A 18 -8.02 -2.38 18.21
CA PHE A 18 -8.06 -2.65 19.66
C PHE A 18 -6.83 -3.39 20.23
N LEU A 19 -5.73 -3.49 19.49
CA LEU A 19 -4.44 -3.98 19.98
C LEU A 19 -3.69 -2.83 20.69
N LEU A 20 -3.98 -2.65 21.97
CA LEU A 20 -3.35 -1.63 22.82
C LEU A 20 -2.10 -2.17 23.50
N GLN A 21 -0.99 -1.44 23.38
CA GLN A 21 0.28 -1.68 24.03
C GLN A 21 0.48 -0.70 25.19
N GLU A 22 1.18 -1.12 26.25
CA GLU A 22 1.46 -0.26 27.40
C GLU A 22 2.70 0.61 27.17
N TYR A 23 2.54 1.92 27.36
CA TYR A 23 3.66 2.86 27.34
C TYR A 23 4.43 2.78 28.67
N ALA A 24 5.64 2.21 28.60
CA ALA A 24 6.54 2.07 29.74
C ALA A 24 7.59 3.20 29.84
N GLY A 25 7.52 4.23 28.98
CA GLY A 25 8.47 5.34 28.99
C GLY A 25 8.21 6.38 30.09
N ALA A 26 9.07 7.38 30.16
CA ALA A 26 8.94 8.48 31.10
C ALA A 26 7.69 9.33 30.80
N ARG A 27 6.98 9.77 31.84
CA ARG A 27 5.67 10.44 31.70
C ARG A 27 5.75 11.96 31.67
N ASP A 28 6.91 12.49 31.33
CA ASP A 28 7.09 13.91 31.06
C ASP A 28 6.71 14.25 29.61
N ALA A 29 6.46 15.54 29.37
CA ALA A 29 5.94 16.01 28.10
C ALA A 29 6.91 15.74 26.93
N ASP A 30 8.22 15.81 27.16
CA ASP A 30 9.23 15.63 26.13
C ASP A 30 9.35 14.15 25.74
N ALA A 31 9.39 13.25 26.73
CA ALA A 31 9.41 11.80 26.52
C ALA A 31 8.13 11.27 25.84
N LEU A 32 6.97 11.82 26.18
CA LEU A 32 5.71 11.48 25.52
C LEU A 32 5.67 11.97 24.07
N ARG A 33 6.14 13.21 23.81
CA ARG A 33 6.22 13.76 22.44
C ARG A 33 7.18 12.96 21.56
N ALA A 34 8.36 12.62 22.09
CA ALA A 34 9.33 11.79 21.39
C ALA A 34 8.75 10.41 21.08
N PHE A 35 8.10 9.78 22.07
CA PHE A 35 7.47 8.47 21.87
C PHE A 35 6.37 8.49 20.81
N VAL A 36 5.49 9.50 20.82
CA VAL A 36 4.43 9.60 19.81
C VAL A 36 5.03 9.77 18.42
N ARG A 37 6.06 10.61 18.26
CA ARG A 37 6.75 10.79 16.97
C ARG A 37 7.46 9.53 16.48
N GLU A 38 8.11 8.79 17.36
CA GLU A 38 8.93 7.63 16.98
C GLU A 38 8.14 6.33 16.82
N ARG A 39 7.04 6.17 17.56
CA ARG A 39 6.36 4.86 17.72
C ARG A 39 4.88 4.86 17.40
N VAL A 40 4.22 6.02 17.50
CA VAL A 40 2.78 6.15 17.25
C VAL A 40 2.51 6.84 15.93
N ALA A 41 3.51 7.57 15.39
CA ALA A 41 3.56 8.27 14.10
C ALA A 41 2.16 8.53 13.54
N LEU A 42 1.49 9.54 14.11
CA LEU A 42 0.25 10.01 13.52
C LEU A 42 0.61 10.57 12.13
N PRO A 43 -0.17 10.24 11.09
CA PRO A 43 0.14 10.69 9.74
C PRO A 43 0.19 12.23 9.73
N CYS A 44 1.23 12.78 9.11
CA CYS A 44 1.33 14.20 8.85
C CYS A 44 0.12 14.64 8.01
N SER A 45 -0.53 15.73 8.39
CA SER A 45 -1.68 16.29 7.67
C SER A 45 -1.64 17.81 7.68
N LEU A 46 -2.38 18.43 6.77
CA LEU A 46 -2.49 19.89 6.69
C LEU A 46 -3.14 20.54 7.92
N ARG A 47 -3.85 19.74 8.73
CA ARG A 47 -4.51 20.19 9.97
C ARG A 47 -3.63 20.03 11.19
N ASP A 48 -2.77 19.01 11.20
CA ASP A 48 -1.96 18.62 12.35
C ASP A 48 -0.46 18.58 11.99
N GLU A 49 0.05 19.71 11.51
CA GLU A 49 1.45 19.88 11.06
C GLU A 49 2.51 19.53 12.12
N HIS A 50 2.14 19.54 13.39
CA HIS A 50 3.04 19.24 14.51
C HIS A 50 3.54 17.78 14.55
N TRP A 51 2.91 16.90 13.78
CA TRP A 51 3.34 15.51 13.55
C TRP A 51 4.25 15.34 12.35
N CYS A 52 4.39 16.36 11.50
CA CYS A 52 5.21 16.31 10.30
C CYS A 52 6.70 16.36 10.63
N SER A 53 7.48 15.62 9.87
CA SER A 53 8.92 15.80 9.75
C SER A 53 9.25 17.10 9.02
N ALA A 54 10.50 17.55 9.08
CA ALA A 54 10.94 18.77 8.39
C ALA A 54 10.70 18.72 6.87
N GLU A 55 10.84 17.54 6.26
CA GLU A 55 10.57 17.33 4.83
C GLU A 55 9.07 17.45 4.52
N GLU A 56 8.22 16.89 5.37
CA GLU A 56 6.76 16.99 5.21
C GLU A 56 6.24 18.40 5.51
N GLU A 57 6.86 19.14 6.43
CA GLU A 57 6.56 20.56 6.66
C GLU A 57 6.90 21.43 5.44
N GLU A 58 8.00 21.12 4.74
CA GLU A 58 8.34 21.78 3.48
C GLU A 58 7.31 21.47 2.40
N LEU A 59 6.91 20.21 2.28
CA LEU A 59 5.83 19.78 1.38
C LEU A 59 4.52 20.54 1.65
N VAL A 60 4.11 20.67 2.92
CA VAL A 60 2.92 21.45 3.30
C VAL A 60 3.05 22.92 2.87
N ARG A 61 4.24 23.52 3.03
CA ARG A 61 4.49 24.91 2.60
C ARG A 61 4.37 25.04 1.08
N ASP A 62 4.93 24.10 0.34
CA ASP A 62 4.89 24.09 -1.13
C ASP A 62 3.47 23.94 -1.65
N ILE A 63 2.69 23.00 -1.09
CA ILE A 63 1.27 22.80 -1.42
C ILE A 63 0.47 24.09 -1.18
N ARG A 64 0.70 24.77 -0.05
CA ARG A 64 0.04 26.05 0.27
C ARG A 64 0.47 27.21 -0.63
N ALA A 65 1.63 27.13 -1.25
CA ALA A 65 2.15 28.15 -2.16
C ALA A 65 1.64 27.97 -3.60
N MET A 66 1.13 26.78 -3.95
CA MET A 66 0.56 26.51 -5.28
C MET A 66 -0.76 27.27 -5.48
N SER A 67 -0.98 27.72 -6.71
CA SER A 67 -2.31 28.19 -7.11
C SER A 67 -3.29 27.01 -7.18
N ARG A 68 -4.59 27.28 -7.12
CA ARG A 68 -5.60 26.23 -7.31
C ARG A 68 -5.43 25.49 -8.64
N GLU A 69 -5.12 26.22 -9.70
CA GLU A 69 -4.92 25.66 -11.05
C GLU A 69 -3.69 24.72 -11.09
N ASP A 70 -2.58 25.13 -10.46
CA ASP A 70 -1.38 24.29 -10.37
C ASP A 70 -1.61 23.06 -9.52
N LEU A 71 -2.36 23.21 -8.42
CA LEU A 71 -2.72 22.12 -7.52
C LEU A 71 -3.58 21.08 -8.23
N ASP A 72 -4.63 21.51 -8.93
CA ASP A 72 -5.52 20.63 -9.70
C ASP A 72 -4.73 19.88 -10.78
N ALA A 73 -3.87 20.60 -11.53
CA ALA A 73 -3.02 19.98 -12.56
C ALA A 73 -2.03 18.94 -11.98
N ARG A 74 -1.48 19.21 -10.79
CA ARG A 74 -0.56 18.29 -10.11
C ARG A 74 -1.28 17.04 -9.60
N ILE A 75 -2.47 17.21 -9.01
CA ILE A 75 -3.35 16.11 -8.59
C ILE A 75 -3.70 15.23 -9.79
N GLU A 76 -4.12 15.83 -10.90
CA GLU A 76 -4.44 15.10 -12.13
C GLU A 76 -3.24 14.30 -12.66
N ALA A 77 -2.06 14.91 -12.72
CA ALA A 77 -0.85 14.23 -13.18
C ALA A 77 -0.46 13.03 -12.29
N MET A 78 -0.58 13.17 -10.97
CA MET A 78 -0.28 12.08 -10.03
C MET A 78 -1.34 10.97 -10.09
N ASN A 79 -2.62 11.32 -10.17
CA ASN A 79 -3.69 10.35 -10.35
C ASN A 79 -3.52 9.59 -11.68
N ALA A 80 -3.15 10.28 -12.76
CA ALA A 80 -2.86 9.63 -14.04
C ALA A 80 -1.68 8.65 -13.95
N ALA A 81 -0.61 8.99 -13.20
CA ALA A 81 0.51 8.08 -12.99
C ALA A 81 0.10 6.82 -12.20
N VAL A 82 -0.74 6.98 -11.16
CA VAL A 82 -1.28 5.85 -10.39
C VAL A 82 -2.18 4.96 -11.26
N MET A 83 -3.06 5.56 -12.07
CA MET A 83 -3.90 4.80 -13.00
C MET A 83 -3.07 4.07 -14.06
N GLN A 84 -2.02 4.71 -14.60
CA GLN A 84 -1.15 4.08 -15.58
C GLN A 84 -0.42 2.86 -15.00
N GLU A 85 0.06 2.94 -13.75
CA GLU A 85 0.66 1.80 -13.04
C GLU A 85 -0.37 0.66 -12.92
N PHE A 86 -1.61 0.97 -12.56
CA PHE A 86 -2.70 -0.01 -12.46
C PHE A 86 -3.05 -0.66 -13.81
N GLU A 87 -3.21 0.13 -14.88
CA GLU A 87 -3.47 -0.35 -16.25
C GLU A 87 -2.34 -1.26 -16.75
N GLU A 88 -1.07 -0.98 -16.41
CA GLU A 88 0.05 -1.85 -16.75
C GLU A 88 -0.06 -3.21 -16.07
N TYR A 89 -0.42 -3.25 -14.78
CA TYR A 89 -0.63 -4.52 -14.08
C TYR A 89 -1.85 -5.29 -14.61
N GLU A 90 -2.96 -4.61 -14.91
CA GLU A 90 -4.13 -5.24 -15.52
C GLU A 90 -3.79 -5.87 -16.89
N GLY A 91 -3.06 -5.15 -17.75
CA GLY A 91 -2.64 -5.67 -19.04
C GLY A 91 -1.71 -6.89 -18.92
N ARG A 92 -0.81 -6.89 -17.92
CA ARG A 92 0.03 -8.05 -17.61
C ARG A 92 -0.78 -9.23 -17.09
N MET A 93 -1.81 -8.97 -16.29
CA MET A 93 -2.71 -10.00 -15.75
C MET A 93 -3.52 -10.67 -16.88
N GLU A 94 -4.08 -9.88 -17.80
CA GLU A 94 -4.79 -10.40 -18.97
C GLU A 94 -3.86 -11.26 -19.85
N ALA A 95 -2.65 -10.77 -20.14
CA ALA A 95 -1.67 -11.50 -20.94
C ALA A 95 -1.23 -12.82 -20.27
N ALA A 96 -0.99 -12.80 -18.95
CA ALA A 96 -0.62 -13.99 -18.19
C ALA A 96 -1.76 -15.00 -18.12
N SER A 97 -3.00 -14.54 -17.97
CA SER A 97 -4.21 -15.38 -17.97
C SER A 97 -4.39 -16.08 -19.32
N ALA A 98 -4.33 -15.33 -20.43
CA ALA A 98 -4.43 -15.88 -21.77
C ALA A 98 -3.31 -16.90 -22.07
N ALA A 99 -2.08 -16.62 -21.63
CA ALA A 99 -0.97 -17.57 -21.75
C ALA A 99 -1.23 -18.86 -20.96
N SER A 100 -1.84 -18.75 -19.77
CA SER A 100 -2.17 -19.90 -18.92
C SER A 100 -3.20 -20.80 -19.60
N GLU A 101 -4.26 -20.22 -20.17
CA GLU A 101 -5.28 -20.95 -20.93
C GLU A 101 -4.67 -21.71 -22.11
N LEU A 102 -3.83 -21.04 -22.92
CA LEU A 102 -3.13 -21.67 -24.04
C LEU A 102 -2.24 -22.83 -23.60
N ALA A 103 -1.51 -22.67 -22.50
CA ALA A 103 -0.64 -23.72 -21.98
C ALA A 103 -1.44 -24.94 -21.47
N GLN A 104 -2.60 -24.71 -20.84
CA GLN A 104 -3.50 -25.78 -20.40
C GLN A 104 -4.12 -26.53 -21.60
N ASP A 105 -4.45 -25.80 -22.67
CA ASP A 105 -4.95 -26.39 -23.91
C ASP A 105 -3.89 -27.25 -24.61
N GLU A 106 -2.62 -26.82 -24.67
CA GLU A 106 -1.52 -27.64 -25.22
C GLU A 106 -1.32 -28.92 -24.37
N VAL A 107 -1.45 -28.84 -23.04
CA VAL A 107 -1.44 -30.04 -22.17
C VAL A 107 -2.58 -30.98 -22.53
N ARG A 108 -3.79 -30.47 -22.78
CA ARG A 108 -4.96 -31.25 -23.18
C ARG A 108 -4.72 -31.95 -24.53
N VAL A 109 -4.18 -31.23 -25.51
CA VAL A 109 -3.87 -31.75 -26.86
C VAL A 109 -2.75 -32.79 -26.83
N ALA A 110 -1.66 -32.53 -26.11
CA ALA A 110 -0.57 -33.49 -25.97
C ALA A 110 -1.05 -34.79 -25.30
N ARG A 111 -1.94 -34.67 -24.30
CA ARG A 111 -2.55 -35.83 -23.64
C ARG A 111 -3.44 -36.63 -24.59
N SER A 112 -4.25 -36.00 -25.44
CA SER A 112 -5.12 -36.71 -26.39
C SER A 112 -4.33 -37.41 -27.50
N ASN A 113 -3.20 -36.84 -27.90
CA ASN A 113 -2.36 -37.40 -28.97
C ASN A 113 -1.47 -38.56 -28.50
N GLY A 114 -1.41 -38.84 -27.19
CA GLY A 114 -0.58 -39.91 -26.64
C GLY A 114 0.92 -39.66 -26.72
N ASP A 115 1.35 -38.43 -27.01
CA ASP A 115 2.74 -38.03 -27.13
C ASP A 115 3.32 -37.72 -25.74
N ALA A 116 3.99 -38.71 -25.13
CA ALA A 116 4.50 -38.61 -23.77
C ALA A 116 5.58 -37.54 -23.61
N ASP A 117 6.44 -37.35 -24.61
CA ASP A 117 7.50 -36.34 -24.58
C ASP A 117 6.90 -34.94 -24.68
N ARG A 118 5.95 -34.75 -25.60
CA ARG A 118 5.26 -33.47 -25.76
C ARG A 118 4.38 -33.13 -24.55
N LEU A 119 3.77 -34.13 -23.92
CA LEU A 119 2.99 -33.95 -22.68
C LEU A 119 3.87 -33.48 -21.52
N ARG A 120 5.09 -34.02 -21.40
CA ARG A 120 6.05 -33.57 -20.37
C ARG A 120 6.42 -32.10 -20.57
N VAL A 121 6.80 -31.73 -21.79
CA VAL A 121 7.17 -30.34 -22.13
C VAL A 121 5.99 -29.38 -21.91
N ALA A 122 4.78 -29.77 -22.33
CA ALA A 122 3.57 -28.96 -22.16
C ALA A 122 3.24 -28.72 -20.67
N ARG A 123 3.43 -29.72 -19.81
CA ARG A 123 3.22 -29.58 -18.36
C ARG A 123 4.23 -28.64 -17.72
N GLU A 124 5.51 -28.81 -18.05
CA GLU A 124 6.57 -27.92 -17.56
C GLU A 124 6.33 -26.46 -18.00
N ALA A 125 5.86 -26.26 -19.23
CA ALA A 125 5.48 -24.94 -19.73
C ALA A 125 4.26 -24.38 -18.99
N SER A 126 3.20 -25.18 -18.81
CA SER A 126 1.99 -24.80 -18.07
C SER A 126 2.29 -24.44 -16.62
N GLU A 127 3.19 -25.16 -15.95
CA GLU A 127 3.60 -24.85 -14.58
C GLU A 127 4.34 -23.50 -14.49
N LYS A 128 5.27 -23.22 -15.42
CA LYS A 128 5.98 -21.92 -15.47
C LYS A 128 5.03 -20.75 -15.74
N VAL A 129 4.05 -20.94 -16.61
CA VAL A 129 3.05 -19.91 -16.91
C VAL A 129 2.13 -19.69 -15.70
N SER A 130 1.73 -20.77 -15.02
CA SER A 130 0.96 -20.69 -13.77
C SER A 130 1.71 -19.92 -12.67
N GLN A 131 3.00 -20.16 -12.51
CA GLN A 131 3.84 -19.39 -11.56
C GLN A 131 3.94 -17.91 -11.95
N THR A 132 4.00 -17.63 -13.25
CA THR A 132 4.03 -16.25 -13.76
C THR A 132 2.71 -15.54 -13.46
N LEU A 133 1.58 -16.21 -13.67
CA LEU A 133 0.25 -15.70 -13.34
C LEU A 133 0.14 -15.35 -11.85
N GLN A 134 0.52 -16.28 -10.97
CA GLN A 134 0.52 -16.04 -9.52
C GLN A 134 1.38 -14.84 -9.13
N ARG A 135 2.57 -14.69 -9.72
CA ARG A 135 3.43 -13.53 -9.45
C ARG A 135 2.78 -12.22 -9.89
N VAL A 136 2.11 -12.20 -11.04
CA VAL A 136 1.42 -11.00 -11.52
C VAL A 136 0.21 -10.67 -10.63
N GLU A 137 -0.52 -11.68 -10.16
CA GLU A 137 -1.61 -11.51 -9.19
C GLU A 137 -1.11 -10.89 -7.86
N GLU A 138 0.01 -11.40 -7.33
CA GLU A 138 0.64 -10.85 -6.12
C GLU A 138 1.09 -9.40 -6.30
N GLU A 139 1.68 -9.08 -7.46
CA GLU A 139 2.11 -7.71 -7.77
C GLU A 139 0.92 -6.76 -7.94
N LEU A 140 -0.17 -7.20 -8.57
CA LEU A 140 -1.40 -6.41 -8.68
C LEU A 140 -2.06 -6.20 -7.31
N ALA A 141 -2.09 -7.22 -6.45
CA ALA A 141 -2.57 -7.08 -5.08
C ALA A 141 -1.73 -6.06 -4.29
N ALA A 142 -0.41 -6.13 -4.39
CA ALA A 142 0.49 -5.16 -3.78
C ALA A 142 0.28 -3.73 -4.34
N CYS A 143 -0.01 -3.59 -5.63
CA CYS A 143 -0.34 -2.30 -6.24
C CYS A 143 -1.67 -1.74 -5.70
N MET A 144 -2.69 -2.58 -5.48
CA MET A 144 -3.97 -2.15 -4.92
C MET A 144 -3.90 -1.81 -3.43
N GLU A 145 -2.99 -2.45 -2.68
CA GLU A 145 -2.76 -2.17 -1.26
C GLU A 145 -1.85 -0.95 -1.02
N LYS A 146 -1.10 -0.50 -2.04
CA LYS A 146 -0.21 0.65 -1.95
C LYS A 146 -1.03 1.90 -1.63
N GLU A 147 -0.78 2.49 -0.47
CA GLU A 147 -1.40 3.76 -0.09
C GLU A 147 -1.05 4.86 -1.09
N LYS A 148 -2.00 5.77 -1.32
CA LYS A 148 -1.73 6.96 -2.14
C LYS A 148 -0.52 7.71 -1.56
N PRO A 149 0.37 8.25 -2.40
CA PRO A 149 1.47 9.08 -1.93
C PRO A 149 0.96 10.19 -1.01
N LEU A 150 1.64 10.44 0.11
CA LEU A 150 1.25 11.45 1.10
C LEU A 150 1.04 12.83 0.46
N GLU A 151 1.90 13.21 -0.49
CA GLU A 151 1.78 14.43 -1.31
C GLU A 151 0.41 14.50 -2.02
N LEU A 152 -0.02 13.42 -2.68
CA LEU A 152 -1.32 13.38 -3.37
C LEU A 152 -2.47 13.53 -2.38
N THR A 153 -2.43 12.81 -1.26
CA THR A 153 -3.45 12.88 -0.21
C THR A 153 -3.55 14.30 0.35
N MET A 154 -2.43 14.95 0.67
CA MET A 154 -2.41 16.32 1.16
C MET A 154 -2.93 17.32 0.12
N MET A 155 -2.54 17.20 -1.15
CA MET A 155 -3.03 18.09 -2.19
C MET A 155 -4.54 17.94 -2.39
N GLU A 156 -5.07 16.71 -2.42
CA GLU A 156 -6.51 16.46 -2.49
C GLU A 156 -7.26 17.06 -1.29
N GLU A 157 -6.73 16.89 -0.07
CA GLU A 157 -7.29 17.52 1.13
C GLU A 157 -7.29 19.04 1.04
N TYR A 158 -6.18 19.64 0.59
CA TYR A 158 -6.06 21.10 0.48
C TYR A 158 -7.03 21.67 -0.55
N ALA A 159 -7.07 21.06 -1.73
CA ALA A 159 -7.96 21.47 -2.82
C ALA A 159 -9.43 21.48 -2.39
N ASN A 160 -9.85 20.50 -1.57
CA ASN A 160 -11.20 20.41 -1.03
C ASN A 160 -11.54 21.47 0.04
N THR A 161 -10.53 22.20 0.55
CA THR A 161 -10.73 23.26 1.56
C THR A 161 -10.71 24.68 0.97
N MET A 162 -10.37 24.84 -0.31
CA MET A 162 -10.36 26.12 -1.04
C MET A 162 -11.68 26.42 -1.74
#